data_AF-A7TZA0-F1
#
_entry.id   AF-A7TZA0-F1
#
_cell.length_a   1.000
_cell.length_b   1.000
_cell.length_c   1.000
_cell.angle_alpha   90.00
_cell.angle_beta   90.00
_cell.angle_gamma   90.00
#
_symmetry.space_group_name_H-M   'P 1'
#
loop_
_entity.id
_entity.type
_entity.pdbx_description
1 polymer ?
#
loop_
_entity_poly.entity_id
_entity_poly.type
_entity_poly.pdbx_seq_one_letter_code
_entity_poly.pdbx_strand_id
1 'polypeptide(L)'
;MCAPPSIAVEQVPVERNVKNVQDNEYCYEQVRTVCEETSRSVDREICTYTYEQKPETLSATTTQVTYETKSETMKVTTCSAAAPAYGHYAPAKPEEHQYCREEYQTQSYSVPLVDTPLEVPVELSVPEPKKICVTKAIQINEVVCNDIKERKCFNVAITVDAVETVEQSEVKLGEPDCNTVTLTLPTQACSKPGYHY
;
A
#
# COMPACT_ATOMS: atom_id res chain seq x y z
N MET A 1 71.93 71.73 51.64
CA MET A 1 70.69 72.10 50.92
C MET A 1 70.17 70.83 50.29
N CYS A 2 68.89 70.50 50.48
CA CYS A 2 68.25 69.37 49.80
C CYS A 2 67.41 69.89 48.63
N ALA A 3 67.44 69.18 47.50
CA ALA A 3 66.52 69.46 46.39
C ALA A 3 65.11 68.91 46.71
N PRO A 4 64.04 69.51 46.18
CA PRO A 4 62.69 68.97 46.33
C PRO A 4 62.60 67.57 45.70
N PRO A 5 61.77 66.67 46.25
CA PRO A 5 61.62 65.31 45.76
C PRO A 5 61.16 65.27 44.28
N SER A 6 61.76 64.39 43.49
CA SER A 6 61.39 64.17 42.08
C SER A 6 60.16 63.29 41.95
N ILE A 7 59.42 63.42 40.86
CA ILE A 7 58.31 62.51 40.54
C ILE A 7 58.89 61.18 40.03
N ALA A 8 58.49 60.07 40.65
CA ALA A 8 58.85 58.72 40.23
C ALA A 8 57.59 57.97 39.72
N VAL A 9 57.77 57.16 38.68
CA VAL A 9 56.71 56.29 38.14
C VAL A 9 57.04 54.86 38.53
N GLU A 10 56.12 54.21 39.23
CA GLU A 10 56.24 52.81 39.67
C GLU A 10 55.17 51.98 38.95
N GLN A 11 55.53 50.77 38.53
CA GLN A 11 54.58 49.82 37.97
C GLN A 11 54.09 48.89 39.08
N VAL A 12 52.77 48.87 39.28
CA VAL A 12 52.11 48.03 40.27
C VAL A 12 51.23 47.01 39.54
N PRO A 13 51.40 45.70 39.78
CA PRO A 13 50.54 44.69 39.17
C PRO A 13 49.12 44.79 39.75
N VAL A 14 48.14 44.98 38.88
CA VAL A 14 46.71 45.02 39.25
C VAL A 14 45.97 43.91 38.52
N GLU A 15 45.25 43.08 39.27
CA GLU A 15 44.40 42.02 38.72
C GLU A 15 43.13 42.61 38.10
N ARG A 16 42.82 42.22 36.87
CA ARG A 16 41.59 42.57 36.16
C ARG A 16 40.83 41.31 35.75
N ASN A 17 39.53 41.33 36.01
CA ASN A 17 38.61 40.34 35.48
C ASN A 17 38.43 40.56 33.99
N VAL A 18 38.74 39.54 33.20
CA VAL A 18 38.60 39.51 31.74
C VAL A 18 37.75 38.30 31.32
N LYS A 19 37.21 38.36 30.11
CA LYS A 19 36.46 37.25 29.51
C LYS A 19 37.28 36.70 28.34
N ASN A 20 37.86 35.53 28.51
CA ASN A 20 38.63 34.88 27.47
C ASN A 20 37.70 34.07 26.57
N VAL A 21 37.89 34.19 25.26
CA VAL A 21 37.15 33.41 24.26
C VAL A 21 37.80 32.04 24.17
N GLN A 22 37.01 30.99 24.38
CA GLN A 22 37.43 29.60 24.22
C GLN A 22 36.52 28.91 23.22
N ASP A 23 37.09 28.04 22.40
CA ASP A 23 36.32 27.16 21.53
C ASP A 23 35.73 26.02 22.34
N ASN A 24 34.42 25.86 22.24
CA ASN A 24 33.69 24.76 22.85
C ASN A 24 32.91 24.00 21.77
N GLU A 25 33.11 22.70 21.70
CA GLU A 25 32.42 21.84 20.76
C GLU A 25 30.97 21.64 21.22
N TYR A 26 30.01 22.15 20.46
CA TYR A 26 28.60 21.92 20.71
C TYR A 26 28.10 20.83 19.76
N CYS A 27 27.63 19.72 20.34
CA CYS A 27 27.06 18.60 19.60
C CYS A 27 25.56 18.47 19.85
N TYR A 28 24.79 18.18 18.79
CA TYR A 28 23.38 17.84 18.88
C TYR A 28 23.04 16.63 18.00
N GLU A 29 21.97 15.92 18.37
CA GLU A 29 21.43 14.83 17.56
C GLU A 29 20.46 15.41 16.52
N GLN A 30 20.83 15.28 15.24
CA GLN A 30 19.91 15.52 14.13
C GLN A 30 19.18 14.21 13.81
N VAL A 31 17.85 14.22 13.90
CA VAL A 31 17.02 13.08 13.50
C VAL A 31 16.50 13.31 12.09
N ARG A 32 16.71 12.33 11.20
CA ARG A 32 16.15 12.31 9.85
C ARG A 32 15.37 11.03 9.64
N THR A 33 14.07 11.16 9.37
CA THR A 33 13.24 10.03 8.96
C THR A 33 13.52 9.69 7.50
N VAL A 34 13.87 8.44 7.24
CA VAL A 34 14.04 7.90 5.88
C VAL A 34 13.07 6.74 5.73
N CYS A 35 12.23 6.81 4.69
CA CYS A 35 11.26 5.79 4.36
C CYS A 35 11.71 5.07 3.08
N GLU A 36 11.73 3.74 3.14
CA GLU A 36 12.02 2.89 2.00
C GLU A 36 10.79 2.04 1.69
N GLU A 37 10.40 2.01 0.41
CA GLU A 37 9.36 1.11 -0.07
C GLU A 37 9.99 -0.24 -0.38
N THR A 38 9.55 -1.25 0.33
CA THR A 38 9.95 -2.64 0.11
C THR A 38 8.77 -3.38 -0.53
N SER A 39 9.05 -4.17 -1.57
CA SER A 39 8.05 -5.05 -2.17
C SER A 39 8.39 -6.50 -1.87
N ARG A 40 7.38 -7.28 -1.48
CA ARG A 40 7.50 -8.73 -1.28
C ARG A 40 6.44 -9.47 -2.07
N SER A 41 6.82 -10.54 -2.74
CA SER A 41 5.88 -11.47 -3.38
C SER A 41 5.42 -12.50 -2.36
N VAL A 42 4.13 -12.55 -2.08
CA VAL A 42 3.50 -13.57 -1.24
C VAL A 42 2.56 -14.39 -2.10
N ASP A 43 2.82 -15.69 -2.19
CA ASP A 43 1.96 -16.62 -2.88
C ASP A 43 0.71 -16.91 -2.05
N ARG A 44 -0.46 -16.73 -2.67
CA ARG A 44 -1.75 -17.08 -2.07
C ARG A 44 -2.52 -18.02 -2.99
N GLU A 45 -3.05 -19.08 -2.40
CA GLU A 45 -3.95 -19.99 -3.08
C GLU A 45 -5.36 -19.40 -3.11
N ILE A 46 -5.93 -19.26 -4.31
CA ILE A 46 -7.30 -18.80 -4.53
C ILE A 46 -8.08 -19.96 -5.14
N CYS A 47 -9.09 -20.44 -4.42
CA CYS A 47 -9.96 -21.50 -4.88
C CYS A 47 -11.33 -20.96 -5.30
N THR A 48 -11.77 -21.32 -6.50
CA THR A 48 -13.11 -21.05 -7.00
C THR A 48 -13.83 -22.36 -7.31
N TYR A 49 -15.16 -22.35 -7.22
CA TYR A 49 -15.99 -23.48 -7.63
C TYR A 49 -16.54 -23.19 -9.03
N THR A 50 -16.32 -24.11 -9.96
CA THR A 50 -16.89 -24.08 -11.30
C THR A 50 -17.73 -25.33 -11.49
N TYR A 51 -18.90 -25.21 -12.10
CA TYR A 51 -19.73 -26.37 -12.41
C TYR A 51 -19.28 -26.96 -13.75
N GLU A 52 -18.90 -28.24 -13.74
CA GLU A 52 -18.62 -28.99 -14.98
C GLU A 52 -19.82 -29.88 -15.30
N GLN A 53 -20.16 -29.94 -16.58
CA GLN A 53 -21.24 -30.78 -17.08
C GLN A 53 -20.78 -32.23 -17.14
N LYS A 54 -21.45 -33.11 -16.40
CA LYS A 54 -21.20 -34.55 -16.47
C LYS A 54 -22.37 -35.22 -17.18
N PRO A 55 -22.12 -35.97 -18.27
CA PRO A 55 -23.16 -36.75 -18.92
C PRO A 55 -23.57 -37.89 -17.98
N GLU A 56 -24.87 -38.00 -17.73
CA GLU A 56 -25.48 -39.04 -16.93
C GLU A 56 -26.67 -39.60 -17.69
N THR A 57 -26.72 -40.92 -17.85
CA THR A 57 -27.82 -41.60 -18.53
C THR A 57 -28.83 -42.04 -17.48
N LEU A 58 -30.03 -41.47 -17.51
CA LEU A 58 -31.13 -41.83 -16.62
C LEU A 58 -32.26 -42.50 -17.41
N SER A 59 -33.04 -43.35 -16.75
CA SER A 59 -34.25 -43.94 -17.31
C SER A 59 -35.41 -42.97 -17.16
N ALA A 60 -36.00 -42.52 -18.27
CA ALA A 60 -37.26 -41.79 -18.27
C ALA A 60 -38.41 -42.74 -18.63
N THR A 61 -39.55 -42.57 -17.96
CA THR A 61 -40.76 -43.33 -18.27
C THR A 61 -41.58 -42.60 -19.32
N THR A 62 -41.81 -43.24 -20.46
CA THR A 62 -42.72 -42.78 -21.51
C THR A 62 -43.84 -43.78 -21.72
N THR A 63 -44.90 -43.35 -22.38
CA THR A 63 -46.04 -44.21 -22.69
C THR A 63 -45.93 -44.68 -24.13
N GLN A 64 -46.03 -46.00 -24.35
CA GLN A 64 -46.06 -46.57 -25.69
C GLN A 64 -47.49 -46.58 -26.23
N VAL A 65 -47.67 -46.13 -27.48
CA VAL A 65 -48.95 -46.26 -28.20
C VAL A 65 -48.79 -47.33 -29.25
N THR A 66 -49.58 -48.40 -29.15
CA THR A 66 -49.72 -49.39 -30.22
C THR A 66 -51.07 -49.27 -30.89
N TYR A 67 -51.25 -49.94 -32.02
CA TYR A 67 -52.48 -49.90 -32.78
C TYR A 67 -53.00 -51.32 -32.96
N GLU A 68 -54.22 -51.55 -32.51
CA GLU A 68 -54.95 -52.77 -32.78
C GLU A 68 -55.84 -52.56 -34.00
N THR A 69 -55.71 -53.43 -35.02
CA THR A 69 -56.61 -53.40 -36.17
C THR A 69 -57.92 -54.09 -35.83
N LYS A 70 -59.02 -53.34 -35.89
CA LYS A 70 -60.38 -53.89 -35.79
C LYS A 70 -61.03 -53.86 -37.16
N SER A 71 -61.78 -54.92 -37.47
CA SER A 71 -62.52 -55.04 -38.73
C SER A 71 -63.99 -55.24 -38.43
N GLU A 72 -64.83 -54.44 -39.08
CA GLU A 72 -66.28 -54.58 -39.04
C GLU A 72 -66.78 -54.91 -40.44
N THR A 73 -67.53 -56.00 -40.56
CA THR A 73 -68.19 -56.39 -41.79
C THR A 73 -69.61 -55.87 -41.76
N MET A 74 -69.94 -54.97 -42.67
CA MET A 74 -71.27 -54.41 -42.80
C MET A 74 -71.84 -54.71 -44.19
N LYS A 75 -73.16 -54.91 -44.22
CA LYS A 75 -73.91 -55.17 -45.44
C LYS A 75 -74.21 -53.83 -46.10
N VAL A 76 -73.54 -53.55 -47.21
CA VAL A 76 -73.67 -52.28 -47.94
C VAL A 76 -74.46 -52.54 -49.21
N THR A 77 -75.46 -51.71 -49.46
CA THR A 77 -76.22 -51.76 -50.72
C THR A 77 -75.52 -50.89 -51.76
N THR A 78 -74.88 -51.50 -52.74
CA THR A 78 -74.25 -50.80 -53.86
C THR A 78 -75.21 -50.78 -55.05
N CYS A 79 -75.49 -49.58 -55.55
CA CYS A 79 -76.36 -49.35 -56.70
C CYS A 79 -75.53 -48.86 -57.89
N SER A 80 -75.66 -49.53 -59.03
CA SER A 80 -75.02 -49.13 -60.29
C SER A 80 -76.06 -48.79 -61.36
N ALA A 81 -75.76 -47.79 -62.20
CA ALA A 81 -76.58 -47.47 -63.35
C ALA A 81 -76.48 -48.60 -64.40
N ALA A 82 -77.62 -49.03 -64.94
CA ALA A 82 -77.64 -50.00 -66.03
C ALA A 82 -76.96 -49.40 -67.27
N ALA A 83 -75.93 -50.07 -67.81
CA ALA A 83 -75.26 -49.63 -69.02
C ALA A 83 -76.23 -49.68 -70.22
N PRO A 84 -76.23 -48.69 -71.12
CA PRO A 84 -77.07 -48.73 -72.31
C PRO A 84 -76.62 -49.88 -73.23
N ALA A 85 -77.52 -50.84 -73.47
CA ALA A 85 -77.28 -51.92 -74.41
C ALA A 85 -77.14 -51.36 -75.84
N TYR A 86 -76.06 -51.71 -76.52
CA TYR A 86 -75.84 -51.39 -77.93
C TYR A 86 -76.90 -52.10 -78.80
N GLY A 87 -77.87 -51.35 -79.30
CA GLY A 87 -78.88 -51.82 -80.26
C GLY A 87 -79.87 -50.71 -80.61
N HIS A 88 -79.84 -50.26 -81.87
CA HIS A 88 -80.63 -49.14 -82.39
C HIS A 88 -82.15 -49.38 -82.36
N TYR A 89 -82.91 -48.27 -82.32
CA TYR A 89 -84.35 -48.08 -82.58
C TYR A 89 -85.35 -48.24 -81.40
N ALA A 90 -85.56 -47.16 -80.62
CA ALA A 90 -86.89 -46.68 -80.20
C ALA A 90 -86.78 -45.39 -79.33
N PRO A 91 -87.70 -44.41 -79.46
CA PRO A 91 -87.75 -43.22 -78.62
C PRO A 91 -88.59 -43.51 -77.37
N ALA A 92 -87.95 -43.84 -76.25
CA ALA A 92 -88.62 -43.96 -74.96
C ALA A 92 -87.71 -43.44 -73.85
N LYS A 93 -88.32 -42.76 -72.88
CA LYS A 93 -87.73 -42.01 -71.76
C LYS A 93 -86.53 -42.72 -71.11
N PRO A 94 -85.52 -41.99 -70.61
CA PRO A 94 -84.46 -42.59 -69.81
C PRO A 94 -85.04 -42.90 -68.42
N GLU A 95 -85.79 -43.99 -68.30
CA GLU A 95 -85.99 -44.62 -67.00
C GLU A 95 -84.67 -45.33 -66.68
N GLU A 96 -83.75 -44.59 -66.05
CA GLU A 96 -82.54 -45.15 -65.46
C GLU A 96 -82.94 -46.12 -64.36
N HIS A 97 -83.21 -47.37 -64.74
CA HIS A 97 -83.39 -48.45 -63.77
C HIS A 97 -82.04 -48.69 -63.09
N GLN A 98 -81.89 -48.13 -61.89
CA GLN A 98 -80.73 -48.35 -61.03
C GLN A 98 -80.82 -49.76 -60.46
N TYR A 99 -79.81 -50.59 -60.70
CA TYR A 99 -79.73 -51.94 -60.13
C TYR A 99 -78.92 -51.88 -58.84
N CYS A 100 -79.55 -52.23 -57.73
CA CYS A 100 -78.92 -52.30 -56.41
C CYS A 100 -78.73 -53.76 -55.99
N ARG A 101 -77.53 -54.07 -55.48
CA ARG A 101 -77.24 -55.36 -54.85
C ARG A 101 -76.64 -55.13 -53.47
N GLU A 102 -76.93 -56.05 -52.57
CA GLU A 102 -76.35 -56.02 -51.24
C GLU A 102 -75.04 -56.82 -51.25
N GLU A 103 -73.95 -56.19 -50.81
CA GLU A 103 -72.64 -56.80 -50.71
C GLU A 103 -72.09 -56.64 -49.29
N TYR A 104 -71.42 -57.68 -48.79
CA TYR A 104 -70.69 -57.56 -47.53
C TYR A 104 -69.35 -56.87 -47.80
N GLN A 105 -69.19 -55.69 -47.25
CA GLN A 105 -67.91 -54.98 -47.29
C GLN A 105 -67.30 -55.00 -45.89
N THR A 106 -66.03 -55.42 -45.82
CA THR A 106 -65.27 -55.39 -44.58
C THR A 106 -64.43 -54.13 -44.57
N GLN A 107 -64.65 -53.27 -43.58
CA GLN A 107 -63.83 -52.10 -43.34
C GLN A 107 -62.95 -52.34 -42.12
N SER A 108 -61.65 -52.13 -42.28
CA SER A 108 -60.69 -52.19 -41.18
C SER A 108 -60.28 -50.79 -40.74
N TYR A 109 -60.23 -50.54 -39.44
CA TYR A 109 -59.71 -49.32 -38.84
C TYR A 109 -58.74 -49.63 -37.69
N SER A 110 -57.79 -48.72 -37.46
CA SER A 110 -56.78 -48.86 -36.40
C SER A 110 -57.20 -48.12 -35.15
N VAL A 111 -57.27 -48.82 -34.01
CA VAL A 111 -57.57 -48.25 -32.70
C VAL A 111 -56.27 -48.08 -31.90
N PRO A 112 -55.91 -46.87 -31.46
CA PRO A 112 -54.76 -46.68 -30.60
C PRO A 112 -55.03 -47.27 -29.22
N LEU A 113 -54.10 -48.11 -28.76
CA LEU A 113 -54.04 -48.64 -27.40
C LEU A 113 -52.88 -47.97 -26.68
N VAL A 114 -53.14 -47.52 -25.46
CA VAL A 114 -52.11 -46.99 -24.57
C VAL A 114 -51.58 -48.17 -23.75
N ASP A 115 -50.38 -48.62 -24.09
CA ASP A 115 -49.75 -49.78 -23.46
C ASP A 115 -49.01 -49.40 -22.17
N THR A 116 -48.39 -50.42 -21.54
CA THR A 116 -47.61 -50.32 -20.31
C THR A 116 -46.49 -49.27 -20.39
N PRO A 117 -46.06 -48.69 -19.25
CA PRO A 117 -44.97 -47.74 -19.21
C PRO A 117 -43.69 -48.32 -19.83
N LEU A 118 -43.06 -47.57 -20.74
CA LEU A 118 -41.81 -47.90 -21.40
C LEU A 118 -40.68 -47.05 -20.80
N GLU A 119 -39.62 -47.70 -20.33
CA GLU A 119 -38.41 -47.00 -19.88
C GLU A 119 -37.49 -46.74 -21.07
N VAL A 120 -37.16 -45.47 -21.30
CA VAL A 120 -36.22 -45.03 -22.35
C VAL A 120 -35.00 -44.36 -21.73
N PRO A 121 -33.78 -44.64 -22.22
CA PRO A 121 -32.58 -43.97 -21.75
C PRO A 121 -32.58 -42.51 -22.23
N VAL A 122 -32.33 -41.59 -21.30
CA VAL A 122 -32.18 -40.16 -21.57
C VAL A 122 -30.81 -39.71 -21.08
N GLU A 123 -30.05 -39.08 -21.96
CA GLU A 123 -28.79 -38.44 -21.60
C GLU A 123 -29.06 -37.05 -21.04
N LEU A 124 -28.67 -36.83 -19.80
CA LEU A 124 -28.73 -35.54 -19.13
C LEU A 124 -27.33 -35.05 -18.83
N SER A 125 -27.16 -33.74 -18.81
CA SER A 125 -25.92 -33.10 -18.38
C SER A 125 -26.14 -32.51 -16.99
N VAL A 126 -25.71 -33.23 -15.95
CA VAL A 126 -25.84 -32.78 -14.57
C VAL A 126 -24.62 -31.95 -14.18
N PRO A 127 -24.80 -30.73 -13.61
CA PRO A 127 -23.68 -29.90 -13.19
C PRO A 127 -23.06 -30.44 -11.88
N GLU A 128 -21.79 -30.86 -11.93
CA GLU A 128 -21.02 -31.20 -10.73
C GLU A 128 -20.07 -30.07 -10.34
N PRO A 129 -20.03 -29.65 -9.05
CA PRO A 129 -19.13 -28.60 -8.59
C PRO A 129 -17.69 -29.12 -8.56
N LYS A 130 -16.80 -28.44 -9.26
CA LYS A 130 -15.36 -28.68 -9.25
C LYS A 130 -14.64 -27.52 -8.61
N LYS A 131 -13.81 -27.82 -7.60
CA LYS A 131 -12.96 -26.84 -6.94
C LYS A 131 -11.68 -26.67 -7.76
N ILE A 132 -11.45 -25.48 -8.28
CA ILE A 132 -10.23 -25.11 -9.00
C ILE A 132 -9.45 -24.15 -8.11
N CYS A 133 -8.25 -24.55 -7.69
CA CYS A 133 -7.34 -23.72 -6.91
C CYS A 133 -6.19 -23.25 -7.80
N VAL A 134 -5.92 -21.94 -7.77
CA VAL A 134 -4.80 -21.33 -8.47
C VAL A 134 -3.97 -20.56 -7.47
N THR A 135 -2.67 -20.83 -7.44
CA THR A 135 -1.72 -20.04 -6.66
C THR A 135 -1.40 -18.78 -7.44
N LYS A 136 -1.62 -17.61 -6.82
CA LYS A 136 -1.26 -16.31 -7.37
C LYS A 136 -0.21 -15.64 -6.49
N ALA A 137 0.87 -15.20 -7.11
CA ALA A 137 1.84 -14.31 -6.47
C ALA A 137 1.23 -12.90 -6.34
N ILE A 138 1.07 -12.44 -5.11
CA ILE A 138 0.60 -11.08 -4.81
C ILE A 138 1.80 -10.27 -4.36
N GLN A 139 2.09 -9.17 -5.06
CA GLN A 139 3.06 -8.20 -4.59
C GLN A 139 2.43 -7.33 -3.50
N ILE A 140 3.04 -7.34 -2.32
CA ILE A 140 2.69 -6.48 -1.20
C ILE A 140 3.80 -5.45 -1.07
N ASN A 141 3.44 -4.19 -1.22
CA ASN A 141 4.34 -3.08 -0.98
C ASN A 141 4.16 -2.61 0.46
N GLU A 142 5.26 -2.46 1.16
CA GLU A 142 5.31 -2.01 2.54
C GLU A 142 6.32 -0.88 2.66
N VAL A 143 5.87 0.25 3.20
CA VAL A 143 6.73 1.41 3.44
C VAL A 143 7.24 1.31 4.87
N VAL A 144 8.55 1.12 5.01
CA VAL A 144 9.22 1.05 6.31
C VAL A 144 9.97 2.36 6.52
N CYS A 145 9.56 3.13 7.53
CA CYS A 145 10.21 4.38 7.90
C CYS A 145 11.08 4.18 9.15
N ASN A 146 12.34 4.60 9.07
CA ASN A 146 13.28 4.56 10.18
C ASN A 146 13.83 5.95 10.46
N ASP A 147 13.99 6.26 11.74
CA ASP A 147 14.64 7.50 12.18
C ASP A 147 16.15 7.28 12.28
N ILE A 148 16.89 7.92 11.37
CA ILE A 148 18.34 7.94 11.38
C ILE A 148 18.79 9.11 12.25
N LYS A 149 19.50 8.81 13.34
CA LYS A 149 20.10 9.82 14.21
C LYS A 149 21.54 10.06 13.79
N GLU A 150 21.88 11.30 13.47
CA GLU A 150 23.22 11.73 13.12
C GLU A 150 23.69 12.78 14.14
N ARG A 151 24.82 12.52 14.79
CA ARG A 151 25.42 13.50 15.72
C ARG A 151 26.19 14.53 14.91
N LYS A 152 25.76 15.79 14.99
CA LYS A 152 26.49 16.92 14.38
C LYS A 152 27.11 17.78 15.46
N CYS A 153 28.39 18.08 15.27
CA CYS A 153 29.17 18.92 16.16
C CYS A 153 29.65 20.15 15.40
N PHE A 154 29.60 21.31 16.04
CA PHE A 154 30.18 22.54 15.53
C PHE A 154 30.87 23.31 16.66
N ASN A 155 31.94 24.02 16.33
CA ASN A 155 32.68 24.81 17.30
C ASN A 155 31.93 26.11 17.58
N VAL A 156 31.72 26.38 18.86
CA VAL A 156 31.08 27.60 19.36
C VAL A 156 32.08 28.31 20.26
N ALA A 157 32.29 29.60 20.00
CA ALA A 157 33.05 30.46 20.90
C ALA A 157 32.22 30.75 22.16
N ILE A 158 32.74 30.35 23.32
CA ILE A 158 32.18 30.70 24.63
C ILE A 158 33.12 31.64 25.37
N THR A 159 32.56 32.48 26.24
CA THR A 159 33.35 33.38 27.08
C THR A 159 33.49 32.80 28.49
N VAL A 160 34.73 32.60 28.92
CA VAL A 160 35.08 32.09 30.25
C VAL A 160 35.70 33.21 31.07
N ASP A 161 35.30 33.33 32.33
CA ASP A 161 35.93 34.27 33.27
C ASP A 161 37.40 33.90 33.49
N ALA A 162 38.26 34.91 33.38
CA ALA A 162 39.67 34.80 33.68
C ALA A 162 40.14 36.07 34.41
N VAL A 163 41.28 35.97 35.08
CA VAL A 163 41.92 37.11 35.75
C VAL A 163 43.28 37.29 35.12
N GLU A 164 43.55 38.51 34.65
CA GLU A 164 44.84 38.88 34.08
C GLU A 164 45.48 39.99 34.91
N THR A 165 46.78 39.88 35.15
CA THR A 165 47.58 40.89 35.83
C THR A 165 48.07 41.90 34.82
N VAL A 166 47.65 43.15 34.98
CA VAL A 166 48.11 44.28 34.15
C VAL A 166 48.95 45.20 35.02
N GLU A 167 50.13 45.56 34.53
CA GLU A 167 51.00 46.55 35.19
C GLU A 167 50.37 47.95 35.07
N GLN A 168 49.94 48.50 36.20
CA GLN A 168 49.41 49.84 36.29
C GLN A 168 50.50 50.79 36.76
N SER A 169 50.78 51.83 35.97
CA SER A 169 51.73 52.87 36.36
C SER A 169 51.08 53.82 37.37
N GLU A 170 51.65 53.89 38.56
CA GLU A 170 51.29 54.86 39.59
C GLU A 170 52.39 55.92 39.71
N VAL A 171 51.98 57.17 39.92
CA VAL A 171 52.89 58.30 40.09
C VAL A 171 53.05 58.56 41.58
N LYS A 172 54.28 58.40 42.11
CA LYS A 172 54.62 58.64 43.51
C LYS A 172 55.68 59.73 43.61
N LEU A 173 55.75 60.39 44.77
CA LEU A 173 56.84 61.30 45.09
C LEU A 173 58.07 60.46 45.48
N GLY A 174 59.17 60.63 44.76
CA GLY A 174 60.45 59.99 45.06
C GLY A 174 61.15 60.61 46.27
N GLU A 175 62.27 60.02 46.68
CA GLU A 175 63.04 60.50 47.83
C GLU A 175 63.77 61.83 47.53
N PRO A 176 63.91 62.74 48.51
CA PRO A 176 64.63 64.00 48.32
C PRO A 176 66.15 63.78 48.25
N ASP A 177 66.80 64.32 47.22
CA ASP A 177 68.24 64.23 47.04
C ASP A 177 68.98 65.25 47.93
N CYS A 178 69.65 64.74 48.97
CA CYS A 178 70.32 65.54 49.99
C CYS A 178 71.83 65.29 49.97
N ASN A 179 72.61 66.32 49.62
CA ASN A 179 74.06 66.29 49.75
C ASN A 179 74.50 66.74 51.15
N THR A 180 75.19 65.86 51.88
CA THR A 180 75.82 66.19 53.17
C THR A 180 77.15 66.90 52.93
N VAL A 181 77.23 68.20 53.24
CA VAL A 181 78.49 68.96 53.21
C VAL A 181 79.07 69.01 54.62
N THR A 182 80.23 68.41 54.85
CA THR A 182 81.00 68.55 56.10
C THR A 182 81.81 69.84 56.06
N LEU A 183 81.43 70.82 56.89
CA LEU A 183 82.17 72.07 57.06
C LEU A 183 83.27 71.88 58.11
N THR A 184 84.53 71.76 57.69
CA THR A 184 85.69 71.91 58.58
C THR A 184 85.99 73.40 58.77
N LEU A 185 85.50 73.99 59.85
CA LEU A 185 85.92 75.33 60.25
C LEU A 185 87.30 75.26 60.93
N PRO A 186 88.30 76.05 60.51
CA PRO A 186 89.55 76.16 61.24
C PRO A 186 89.32 76.89 62.57
N THR A 187 89.64 76.22 63.68
CA THR A 187 89.60 76.82 65.02
C THR A 187 90.68 77.89 65.15
N GLN A 188 90.29 79.16 65.18
CA GLN A 188 91.17 80.23 65.66
C GLN A 188 91.02 80.35 67.19
N ALA A 189 92.08 80.06 67.92
CA ALA A 189 92.15 80.26 69.36
C ALA A 189 92.92 81.55 69.67
N CYS A 190 92.30 82.49 70.37
CA CYS A 190 92.95 83.72 70.81
C CYS A 190 93.93 83.41 71.97
N SER A 191 95.23 83.64 71.75
CA SER A 191 96.23 83.59 72.82
C SER A 191 96.24 84.91 73.60
N LYS A 192 96.15 84.82 74.94
CA LYS A 192 96.17 85.96 75.87
C LYS A 192 97.56 86.61 75.89
N PRO A 193 97.70 87.95 75.86
CA PRO A 193 99.00 88.61 75.95
C PRO A 193 99.55 88.49 77.38
N GLY A 194 100.74 87.90 77.53
CA GLY A 194 101.49 87.88 78.79
C GLY A 194 102.32 89.15 78.94
N TYR A 195 102.11 89.88 80.04
CA TYR A 195 102.90 91.03 80.46
C TYR A 195 104.04 90.65 81.42
N HIS A 196 105.05 91.52 81.41
CA HIS A 196 106.16 91.74 82.36
C HIS A 196 107.39 90.85 82.14
N TYR A 197 108.63 91.37 82.13
CA TYR A 197 109.24 92.44 82.95
C TYR A 197 110.32 93.19 82.15
#